data_AF-A0A0A8JF81-F1
#
_entry.id   AF-A0A0A8JF81-F1
#
_cell.length_a   1.000
_cell.length_b   1.000
_cell.length_c   1.000
_cell.angle_alpha   90.00
_cell.angle_beta   90.00
_cell.angle_gamma   90.00
#
_symmetry.space_group_name_H-M   'P 1'
#
loop_
_entity.id
_entity.type
_entity.pdbx_description
1 polymer ?
#
loop_
_entity_poly.entity_id
_entity_poly.type
_entity_poly.pdbx_seq_one_letter_code
_entity_poly.pdbx_strand_id
1 'polypeptide(L)'
;MDTVMKRQQTGVNMTYDFIQDMVGYDLERLQKARREMKQPVSLETYVRTLTMHELGHAVDRKALLASFDRTVEIFKMKKNYSAAEQRRNPDTFAMLIEEHEMNITFEETAWDNAEKMNRLYGIVDWNDFYNVKEHSLSTYKACYERDLHSYHRLVEAASVPVAG
;
A
#
# COMPACT_ATOMS: atom_id res chain seq x y z
N MET A 1 4.60 5.56 -22.65
CA MET A 1 3.69 5.58 -21.50
C MET A 1 3.78 7.00 -20.98
N ASP A 2 2.71 7.77 -21.10
CA ASP A 2 2.71 9.21 -20.82
C ASP A 2 2.04 9.46 -19.46
N THR A 3 2.50 8.75 -18.43
CA THR A 3 1.94 8.85 -17.08
C THR A 3 2.05 10.28 -16.58
N VAL A 4 0.91 10.90 -16.28
CA VAL A 4 0.84 12.31 -15.88
C VAL A 4 1.11 12.44 -14.39
N MET A 5 1.88 13.44 -13.99
CA MET A 5 2.06 13.83 -12.57
C MET A 5 1.09 14.95 -12.21
N LYS A 6 0.35 14.81 -11.11
CA LYS A 6 -0.61 15.82 -10.65
C LYS A 6 -0.52 16.05 -9.15
N ARG A 7 -0.41 17.32 -8.75
CA ARG A 7 -0.52 17.69 -7.34
C ARG A 7 -1.96 17.50 -6.85
N GLN A 8 -2.12 16.86 -5.71
CA GLN A 8 -3.40 16.62 -5.04
C GLN A 8 -3.24 16.80 -3.52
N GLN A 9 -4.33 17.05 -2.80
CA GLN A 9 -4.36 17.08 -1.33
C GLN A 9 -5.11 15.84 -0.83
N THR A 10 -4.42 14.70 -0.82
CA THR A 10 -5.01 13.39 -0.51
C THR A 10 -4.67 12.92 0.89
N GLY A 11 -3.67 13.51 1.54
CA GLY A 11 -3.09 12.98 2.77
C GLY A 11 -2.22 11.72 2.58
N VAL A 12 -1.99 11.30 1.33
CA VAL A 12 -1.08 10.22 0.93
C VAL A 12 0.08 10.82 0.15
N ASN A 13 1.30 10.34 0.40
CA ASN A 13 2.53 10.96 -0.09
C ASN A 13 2.53 11.08 -1.64
N MET A 14 2.46 9.92 -2.28
CA MET A 14 2.40 9.73 -3.71
C MET A 14 1.53 8.49 -3.95
N THR A 15 0.80 8.45 -5.06
CA THR A 15 -0.02 7.29 -5.40
C THR A 15 -0.25 7.21 -6.90
N TYR A 16 -0.10 6.02 -7.46
CA TYR A 16 -0.45 5.72 -8.83
C TYR A 16 -1.94 5.34 -8.94
N ASP A 17 -2.71 6.17 -9.63
CA ASP A 17 -4.07 5.88 -10.06
C ASP A 17 -4.01 5.04 -11.35
N PHE A 18 -4.14 3.72 -11.21
CA PHE A 18 -4.10 2.80 -12.34
C PHE A 18 -5.31 2.93 -13.27
N ILE A 19 -6.42 3.51 -12.83
CA ILE A 19 -7.61 3.75 -13.67
C ILE A 19 -7.32 4.93 -14.59
N GLN A 20 -6.82 6.03 -14.04
CA GLN A 20 -6.52 7.26 -14.77
C GLN A 20 -5.12 7.29 -15.40
N ASP A 21 -4.27 6.30 -15.11
CA ASP A 21 -2.86 6.23 -15.51
C ASP A 21 -2.08 7.50 -15.14
N MET A 22 -2.18 7.87 -13.86
CA MET A 22 -1.65 9.13 -13.31
C MET A 22 -0.96 8.89 -11.97
N VAL A 23 0.12 9.62 -11.70
CA VAL A 23 0.71 9.74 -10.37
C VAL A 23 0.20 11.01 -9.68
N GLY A 24 -0.56 10.84 -8.61
CA GLY A 24 -0.94 11.90 -7.68
C GLY A 24 0.14 12.11 -6.63
N TYR A 25 0.41 13.36 -6.23
CA TYR A 25 1.32 13.64 -5.11
C TYR A 25 0.81 14.76 -4.20
N ASP A 26 0.99 14.57 -2.89
CA ASP A 26 0.70 15.56 -1.86
C ASP A 26 2.02 16.07 -1.26
N LEU A 27 2.34 17.33 -1.58
CA LEU A 27 3.61 17.94 -1.19
C LEU A 27 3.79 18.04 0.34
N GLU A 28 2.72 18.38 1.06
CA GLU A 28 2.79 18.55 2.52
C GLU A 28 2.97 17.18 3.18
N ARG A 29 2.24 16.18 2.70
CA ARG A 29 2.37 14.82 3.19
C ARG A 29 3.75 14.23 2.87
N LEU A 30 4.30 14.42 1.68
CA LEU A 30 5.67 13.99 1.30
C LEU A 30 6.72 14.52 2.29
N GLN A 31 6.67 15.82 2.57
CA GLN A 31 7.61 16.45 3.50
C GLN A 31 7.45 15.90 4.92
N LYS A 32 6.20 15.65 5.35
CA LYS A 32 5.92 15.08 6.67
C LYS A 32 6.39 13.64 6.78
N ALA A 33 6.06 12.79 5.81
CA ALA A 33 6.43 11.38 5.79
C ALA A 33 7.94 11.16 5.83
N ARG A 34 8.68 11.94 5.05
CA ARG A 34 10.15 11.92 5.08
C ARG A 34 10.72 12.21 6.47
N ARG A 35 10.08 13.09 7.24
CA ARG A 35 10.49 13.41 8.63
C ARG A 35 10.10 12.34 9.64
N GLU A 36 9.15 11.47 9.31
CA GLU A 36 8.73 10.32 10.13
C GLU A 36 9.70 9.13 10.01
N MET A 37 10.61 9.16 9.02
CA MET A 37 11.68 8.17 8.86
C MET A 37 12.67 8.24 10.03
N LYS A 38 13.14 7.06 10.48
CA LYS A 38 14.20 6.98 11.51
C LYS A 38 15.50 7.65 11.05
N GLN A 39 15.84 7.51 9.77
CA GLN A 39 16.98 8.13 9.13
C GLN A 39 16.49 8.92 7.90
N PRO A 40 16.13 10.20 8.06
CA PRO A 40 15.60 10.99 6.95
C PRO A 40 16.64 11.21 5.84
N VAL A 41 16.29 10.86 4.60
CA VAL A 41 17.07 11.19 3.41
C VAL A 41 16.76 12.61 2.92
N SER A 42 17.47 13.10 1.90
CA SER A 42 17.14 14.40 1.27
C SER A 42 15.73 14.36 0.66
N LEU A 43 15.05 15.52 0.53
CA LEU A 43 13.73 15.56 -0.10
C LEU A 43 13.78 15.09 -1.56
N GLU A 44 14.83 15.47 -2.29
CA GLU A 44 15.05 15.04 -3.67
C GLU A 44 15.19 13.53 -3.78
N THR A 45 16.03 12.93 -2.93
CA THR A 45 16.18 11.47 -2.85
C THR A 45 14.86 10.79 -2.53
N TYR A 46 14.13 11.30 -1.53
CA TYR A 46 12.84 10.74 -1.13
C TYR A 46 11.82 10.75 -2.28
N VAL A 47 11.69 11.90 -2.96
CA VAL A 47 10.78 12.07 -4.10
C VAL A 47 11.20 11.17 -5.26
N ARG A 48 12.49 11.11 -5.62
CA ARG A 48 12.99 10.22 -6.68
C ARG A 48 12.67 8.76 -6.39
N THR A 49 12.93 8.31 -5.16
CA THR A 49 12.67 6.92 -4.78
C THR A 49 11.19 6.58 -4.83
N LEU A 50 10.31 7.45 -4.31
CA LEU A 50 8.87 7.23 -4.41
C LEU A 50 8.36 7.31 -5.85
N THR A 51 8.87 8.24 -6.66
CA THR A 51 8.51 8.28 -8.09
C THR A 51 8.86 6.99 -8.80
N MET A 52 10.03 6.39 -8.54
CA MET A 52 10.36 5.09 -9.09
C MET A 52 9.40 3.99 -8.62
N HIS A 53 8.99 4.03 -7.36
CA HIS A 53 7.99 3.09 -6.83
C HIS A 53 6.63 3.23 -7.54
N GLU A 54 6.12 4.45 -7.72
CA GLU A 54 4.85 4.67 -8.45
C GLU A 54 4.94 4.27 -9.92
N LEU A 55 6.09 4.52 -10.57
CA LEU A 55 6.34 4.01 -11.92
C LEU A 55 6.43 2.47 -11.93
N GLY A 56 6.87 1.86 -10.84
CA GLY A 56 6.85 0.42 -10.63
C GLY A 56 5.42 -0.15 -10.66
N HIS A 57 4.45 0.57 -10.11
CA HIS A 57 3.02 0.25 -10.26
C HIS A 57 2.54 0.43 -11.71
N ALA A 58 2.96 1.51 -12.38
CA ALA A 58 2.58 1.74 -13.77
C ALA A 58 3.05 0.61 -14.70
N VAL A 59 4.25 0.07 -14.48
CA VAL A 59 4.76 -1.09 -15.23
C VAL A 59 3.85 -2.32 -15.08
N ASP A 60 3.21 -2.51 -13.92
CA ASP A 60 2.32 -3.64 -13.64
C ASP A 60 0.82 -3.27 -13.66
N ARG A 61 0.47 -2.19 -14.37
CA ARG A 61 -0.91 -1.69 -14.47
C ARG A 61 -1.91 -2.77 -14.88
N LYS A 62 -1.51 -3.72 -15.72
CA LYS A 62 -2.39 -4.81 -16.17
C LYS A 62 -2.81 -5.72 -15.02
N ALA A 63 -1.91 -6.04 -14.09
CA ALA A 63 -2.25 -6.85 -12.92
C ALA A 63 -3.18 -6.09 -11.96
N LEU A 64 -2.94 -4.78 -11.75
CA LEU A 64 -3.81 -3.92 -10.96
C LEU A 64 -5.23 -3.81 -11.55
N LEU A 65 -5.35 -3.75 -12.88
CA LEU A 65 -6.66 -3.77 -13.56
C LEU A 65 -7.34 -5.14 -13.44
N ALA A 66 -6.59 -6.23 -13.42
CA ALA A 66 -7.15 -7.58 -13.26
C ALA A 66 -7.78 -7.81 -11.88
N SER A 67 -7.31 -7.09 -10.84
CA SER A 67 -7.92 -7.13 -9.51
C SER A 67 -9.14 -6.22 -9.34
N PHE A 68 -9.49 -5.41 -10.34
CA PHE A 68 -10.49 -4.35 -10.21
C PHE A 68 -11.84 -4.82 -9.69
N ASP A 69 -12.36 -5.93 -10.23
CA ASP A 69 -13.66 -6.48 -9.80
C ASP A 69 -13.64 -6.86 -8.32
N ARG A 70 -12.57 -7.49 -7.85
CA ARG A 70 -12.42 -7.87 -6.44
C ARG A 70 -12.29 -6.65 -5.54
N THR A 71 -11.54 -5.63 -5.97
CA THR A 71 -11.45 -4.34 -5.26
C THR A 71 -12.83 -3.67 -5.15
N VAL A 72 -13.66 -3.72 -6.20
CA VAL A 72 -15.02 -3.17 -6.17
C VAL A 72 -15.91 -3.93 -5.19
N GLU A 73 -15.80 -5.25 -5.10
CA GLU A 73 -16.53 -6.06 -4.11
C GLU A 73 -16.17 -5.68 -2.68
N ILE A 74 -14.87 -5.58 -2.38
CA ILE A 74 -14.38 -5.17 -1.05
C ILE A 74 -14.84 -3.75 -0.73
N PHE A 75 -14.79 -2.83 -1.70
CA PHE A 75 -15.29 -1.47 -1.55
C PHE A 75 -16.79 -1.42 -1.23
N LYS A 76 -17.61 -2.21 -1.93
CA LYS A 76 -19.05 -2.32 -1.66
C LYS A 76 -19.31 -2.85 -0.25
N MET A 77 -18.57 -3.89 0.16
CA MET A 77 -18.64 -4.40 1.53
C MET A 77 -18.33 -3.28 2.54
N LYS A 78 -17.24 -2.55 2.37
CA LYS A 78 -16.85 -1.45 3.28
C LYS A 78 -17.88 -0.32 3.37
N LYS A 79 -18.66 -0.09 2.31
CA LYS A 79 -19.76 0.89 2.32
C LYS A 79 -21.01 0.41 3.05
N ASN A 80 -21.24 -0.90 3.08
CA ASN A 80 -22.45 -1.49 3.65
C ASN A 80 -22.32 -1.78 5.15
N TYR A 81 -21.10 -1.85 5.67
CA TYR A 81 -20.81 -2.14 7.08
C TYR A 81 -19.94 -1.06 7.70
N SER A 82 -20.20 -0.70 8.96
CA SER A 82 -19.28 0.14 9.73
C SER A 82 -17.96 -0.59 10.00
N ALA A 83 -16.88 0.16 10.27
CA ALA A 83 -15.57 -0.43 10.56
C ALA A 83 -15.60 -1.41 11.76
N ALA A 84 -16.50 -1.19 12.73
CA ALA A 84 -16.69 -2.09 13.86
C ALA A 84 -17.39 -3.40 13.43
N GLU A 85 -18.41 -3.32 12.58
CA GLU A 85 -19.11 -4.50 12.04
C GLU A 85 -18.20 -5.33 11.14
N GLN A 86 -17.41 -4.66 10.30
CA GLN A 86 -16.42 -5.31 9.43
C GLN A 86 -15.40 -6.17 10.21
N ARG A 87 -15.08 -5.80 11.46
CA ARG A 87 -14.07 -6.47 12.29
C ARG A 87 -14.65 -7.43 13.33
N ARG A 88 -15.99 -7.51 13.43
CA ARG A 88 -16.70 -8.41 14.35
C ARG A 88 -17.28 -9.63 13.66
N ASN A 89 -17.52 -9.55 12.35
CA ASN A 89 -17.97 -10.67 11.54
C ASN A 89 -16.75 -11.31 10.85
N PRO A 90 -16.53 -12.64 10.99
CA PRO A 90 -15.39 -13.32 10.38
C PRO A 90 -15.32 -13.19 8.85
N ASP A 91 -16.44 -13.21 8.15
CA ASP A 91 -16.47 -13.18 6.68
C ASP A 91 -16.06 -11.81 6.15
N THR A 92 -16.60 -10.73 6.73
CA THR A 92 -16.22 -9.38 6.32
C THR A 92 -14.82 -9.01 6.78
N PHE A 93 -14.35 -9.56 7.91
CA PHE A 93 -12.97 -9.35 8.34
C PHE A 93 -11.99 -10.12 7.45
N ALA A 94 -12.32 -11.35 7.03
CA ALA A 94 -11.52 -12.11 6.07
C ALA A 94 -11.31 -11.34 4.76
N MET A 95 -12.35 -10.67 4.25
CA MET A 95 -12.23 -9.80 3.07
C MET A 95 -11.27 -8.61 3.28
N LEU A 96 -11.16 -8.06 4.50
CA LEU A 96 -10.17 -7.04 4.81
C LEU A 96 -8.74 -7.60 4.87
N ILE A 97 -8.59 -8.83 5.37
CA ILE A 97 -7.30 -9.53 5.39
C ILE A 97 -6.83 -9.78 3.95
N GLU A 98 -7.72 -10.26 3.09
CA GLU A 98 -7.43 -10.45 1.66
C GLU A 98 -7.02 -9.14 0.98
N GLU A 99 -7.71 -8.03 1.25
CA GLU A 99 -7.34 -6.73 0.71
C GLU A 99 -5.91 -6.32 1.13
N HIS A 100 -5.53 -6.55 2.38
CA HIS A 100 -4.18 -6.28 2.86
C HIS A 100 -3.15 -7.13 2.11
N GLU A 101 -3.42 -8.41 1.90
CA GLU A 101 -2.53 -9.33 1.17
C GLU A 101 -2.35 -8.92 -0.28
N MET A 102 -3.45 -8.54 -0.95
CA MET A 102 -3.40 -7.98 -2.30
C MET A 102 -2.56 -6.71 -2.35
N ASN A 103 -2.80 -5.76 -1.43
CA ASN A 103 -2.06 -4.50 -1.38
C ASN A 103 -0.57 -4.72 -1.13
N ILE A 104 -0.20 -5.58 -0.17
CA ILE A 104 1.21 -5.92 0.10
C ILE A 104 1.86 -6.50 -1.16
N THR A 105 1.19 -7.40 -1.86
CA THR A 105 1.70 -7.99 -3.11
C THR A 105 1.95 -6.93 -4.17
N PHE A 106 1.04 -5.97 -4.34
CA PHE A 106 1.21 -4.87 -5.29
C PHE A 106 2.36 -3.94 -4.91
N GLU A 107 2.47 -3.60 -3.64
CA GLU A 107 3.54 -2.76 -3.10
C GLU A 107 4.91 -3.42 -3.30
N GLU A 108 5.06 -4.69 -2.92
CA GLU A 108 6.31 -5.45 -3.11
C GLU A 108 6.70 -5.54 -4.59
N THR A 109 5.73 -5.83 -5.47
CA THR A 109 5.97 -5.89 -6.92
C THR A 109 6.42 -4.53 -7.49
N ALA A 110 5.81 -3.43 -7.04
CA ALA A 110 6.20 -2.09 -7.44
C ALA A 110 7.62 -1.74 -6.96
N TRP A 111 7.99 -2.12 -5.73
CA TRP A 111 9.35 -1.96 -5.22
C TRP A 111 10.37 -2.80 -5.99
N ASP A 112 10.02 -4.01 -6.42
CA ASP A 112 10.91 -4.85 -7.23
C ASP A 112 11.12 -4.26 -8.63
N ASN A 113 10.07 -3.67 -9.22
CA ASN A 113 10.19 -2.92 -10.47
C ASN A 113 11.03 -1.64 -10.29
N ALA A 114 10.86 -0.92 -9.18
CA ALA A 114 11.68 0.23 -8.83
C ALA A 114 13.15 -0.15 -8.63
N GLU A 115 13.43 -1.31 -8.03
CA GLU A 115 14.79 -1.83 -7.87
C GLU A 115 15.44 -2.11 -9.22
N LYS A 116 14.71 -2.76 -10.14
CA LYS A 116 15.18 -2.98 -11.52
C LYS A 116 15.49 -1.66 -12.22
N MET A 117 14.62 -0.64 -12.07
CA MET A 117 14.86 0.69 -12.64
C MET A 117 16.10 1.34 -12.03
N ASN A 118 16.26 1.32 -10.71
CA ASN A 118 17.43 1.92 -10.07
C ASN A 118 18.73 1.21 -10.47
N ARG A 119 18.68 -0.11 -10.69
CA ARG A 119 19.82 -0.89 -11.21
C ARG A 119 20.21 -0.49 -12.62
N LEU A 120 19.24 -0.18 -13.48
CA LEU A 120 19.49 0.20 -14.87
C LEU A 120 20.01 1.64 -14.99
N TYR A 121 19.52 2.55 -14.17
CA TYR A 121 19.73 3.99 -14.36
C TYR A 121 20.50 4.69 -13.25
N GLY A 122 20.74 4.05 -12.10
CA GLY A 122 21.49 4.62 -10.98
C GLY A 122 20.89 5.92 -10.43
N ILE A 123 19.57 5.98 -10.29
CA ILE A 123 18.83 7.22 -10.00
C ILE A 123 19.07 7.71 -8.56
N VAL A 124 19.20 6.78 -7.61
CA VAL A 124 19.49 7.06 -6.19
C VAL A 124 20.52 6.08 -5.64
N ASP A 125 21.24 6.50 -4.59
CA ASP A 125 22.12 5.61 -3.83
C ASP A 125 21.34 4.42 -3.24
N TRP A 126 21.98 3.25 -3.19
CA TRP A 126 21.33 2.02 -2.75
C TRP A 126 20.96 2.03 -1.27
N ASN A 127 21.77 2.63 -0.40
CA ASN A 127 21.43 2.70 1.03
C ASN A 127 20.20 3.58 1.23
N ASP A 128 20.14 4.72 0.54
CA ASP A 128 18.97 5.60 0.58
C ASP A 128 17.73 4.93 -0.03
N PHE A 129 17.88 4.18 -1.13
CA PHE A 129 16.79 3.41 -1.74
C PHE A 129 16.16 2.44 -0.74
N TYR A 130 16.99 1.59 -0.13
CA TYR A 130 16.52 0.57 0.80
C TYR A 130 15.94 1.18 2.08
N ASN A 131 16.54 2.25 2.60
CA ASN A 131 16.01 2.97 3.75
C ASN A 131 14.57 3.49 3.49
N VAL A 132 14.31 4.06 2.30
CA VAL A 132 12.95 4.49 1.93
C VAL A 132 12.02 3.29 1.70
N LYS A 133 12.46 2.24 0.98
CA LYS A 133 11.67 1.02 0.73
C LYS A 133 11.23 0.36 2.05
N GLU A 134 12.16 0.15 2.97
CA GLU A 134 11.90 -0.47 4.26
C GLU A 134 10.92 0.35 5.11
N HIS A 135 11.14 1.67 5.19
CA HIS A 135 10.24 2.55 5.91
C HIS A 135 8.81 2.48 5.34
N SER A 136 8.66 2.59 4.03
CA SER A 136 7.35 2.54 3.37
C SER A 136 6.64 1.21 3.61
N LEU A 137 7.31 0.08 3.36
CA LEU A 137 6.73 -1.27 3.53
C LEU A 137 6.40 -1.61 4.98
N SER A 138 7.17 -1.11 5.94
CA SER A 138 6.95 -1.42 7.37
C SER A 138 5.56 -1.00 7.85
N THR A 139 5.01 0.08 7.30
CA THR A 139 3.70 0.60 7.70
C THR A 139 2.55 -0.31 7.25
N TYR A 140 2.64 -0.84 6.03
CA TYR A 140 1.68 -1.82 5.50
C TYR A 140 1.75 -3.14 6.28
N LYS A 141 2.95 -3.67 6.49
CA LYS A 141 3.16 -4.95 7.21
C LYS A 141 2.64 -4.87 8.64
N ALA A 142 2.94 -3.79 9.36
CA ALA A 142 2.46 -3.61 10.73
C ALA A 142 0.92 -3.53 10.81
N CYS A 143 0.26 -2.88 9.84
CA CYS A 143 -1.20 -2.84 9.77
C CYS A 143 -1.81 -4.22 9.52
N TYR A 144 -1.25 -4.96 8.56
CA TYR A 144 -1.67 -6.33 8.24
C TYR A 144 -1.52 -7.27 9.43
N GLU A 145 -0.33 -7.32 10.05
CA GLU A 145 -0.05 -8.22 11.18
C GLU A 145 -1.00 -7.98 12.36
N ARG A 146 -1.27 -6.72 12.69
CA ARG A 146 -2.22 -6.35 13.75
C ARG A 146 -3.63 -6.84 13.44
N ASP A 147 -4.07 -6.64 12.20
CA ASP A 147 -5.41 -7.00 11.75
C ASP A 147 -5.55 -8.53 11.67
N LEU A 148 -4.55 -9.23 11.13
CA LEU A 148 -4.48 -10.69 11.05
C LEU A 148 -4.52 -11.33 12.45
N HIS A 149 -3.73 -10.82 13.40
CA HIS A 149 -3.78 -11.29 14.78
C HIS A 149 -5.17 -11.13 15.40
N SER A 150 -5.86 -10.03 15.11
CA SER A 150 -7.21 -9.79 15.60
C SER A 150 -8.24 -10.70 14.93
N TYR A 151 -8.06 -10.99 13.64
CA TYR A 151 -8.88 -11.94 12.89
C TYR A 151 -8.76 -13.36 13.44
N HIS A 152 -7.55 -13.86 13.67
CA HIS A 152 -7.34 -15.20 14.24
C HIS A 152 -8.02 -15.37 15.59
N ARG A 153 -7.90 -14.38 16.49
CA ARG A 153 -8.61 -14.41 17.78
C ARG A 153 -10.14 -14.46 17.63
N LEU A 154 -10.69 -13.74 16.65
CA LEU A 154 -12.13 -13.75 16.37
C LEU A 154 -12.59 -15.13 15.90
N VAL A 155 -11.86 -15.74 14.97
CA VAL A 155 -12.18 -17.07 14.45
C VAL A 155 -12.06 -18.13 15.55
N GLU A 156 -11.00 -18.10 16.34
CA GLU A 156 -10.81 -18.99 17.49
C GLU A 156 -11.98 -18.87 18.49
N ALA A 157 -12.37 -17.65 18.86
CA ALA A 157 -13.49 -17.41 19.77
C ALA A 157 -14.83 -17.92 19.23
N ALA A 158 -15.05 -17.86 17.92
CA ALA A 158 -16.24 -18.42 17.26
C ALA A 158 -16.21 -19.95 17.15
N SER A 159 -15.03 -20.57 17.28
CA SER A 159 -14.80 -22.01 17.15
C SER A 159 -14.92 -22.77 18.48
N VAL A 160 -14.92 -22.08 19.62
CA VAL A 160 -15.07 -22.69 20.95
C VAL A 160 -16.56 -22.94 21.23
N PRO A 161 -17.00 -24.20 21.43
CA PRO A 161 -18.37 -24.47 21.84
C PRO A 161 -18.60 -23.86 23.23
N VAL A 162 -19.68 -23.10 23.38
CA VAL A 162 -20.18 -22.72 24.71
C VAL A 162 -20.56 -24.02 25.40
N ALA A 163 -19.77 -24.45 26.39
CA ALA A 163 -20.15 -25.54 27.28
C ALA A 163 -21.46 -25.12 27.97
N GLY A 164 -22.55 -25.81 27.59
CA GLY A 164 -23.87 -25.66 28.19
C GLY A 164 -23.94 -26.24 29.60
#